data_AF-A0A2H3EXM1-F1
#
_entry.id   AF-A0A2H3EXM1-F1
#
_cell.length_a   1.000
_cell.length_b   1.000
_cell.length_c   1.000
_cell.angle_alpha   90.00
_cell.angle_beta   90.00
_cell.angle_gamma   90.00
#
_symmetry.space_group_name_H-M   'P 1'
#
loop_
_entity.id
_entity.type
_entity.pdbx_description
1 polymer ?
#
loop_
_entity_poly.entity_id
_entity_poly.type
_entity_poly.pdbx_seq_one_letter_code
_entity_poly.pdbx_strand_id
1 'polypeptide(L)'
;MVVVKFGDNAWLRLPSYFQIPPPCPPFTIHPGSLIVTKLYCNLNAVSSSICLPTFYPLTFEEALGREMERSNNDKAPKSHVWSLSFVAATIYSWFMRRFIPTVKFTFYYLFTTERSNDSHRVRLFRFGIPIVMKTTPRTVSTEADALRFLNATCSGLPIPRLLDSFVVGDTTYTIMTKLPGHNLLDRSLPSDQLEEVATEVLEFLHRLWQIEQPDNCKGQVMRSASGHGLPNPMTLHSNLSNTFPSTLHCYALMNFKDLDHFVADTAPSTLERLASDQVCWVHTDLRLQNILVQDGRLSGIVDWEDSGWLPRHWQLHMFRNVYMHGVTFEWWNLWKKERMRFDEAVEAVYELSTGLITYPL
;
A
#
# COMPACT_ATOMS: atom_id res chain seq x y z
N MET A 1 -8.25 -44.47 12.80
CA MET A 1 -9.54 -43.83 12.43
C MET A 1 -9.78 -42.71 13.42
N VAL A 2 -9.72 -41.45 12.99
CA VAL A 2 -9.90 -40.29 13.88
C VAL A 2 -11.32 -39.77 13.71
N VAL A 3 -12.06 -39.67 14.82
CA VAL A 3 -13.43 -39.16 14.86
C VAL A 3 -13.36 -37.82 15.58
N VAL A 4 -13.75 -36.73 14.90
CA VAL A 4 -13.72 -35.38 15.46
C VAL A 4 -15.16 -34.91 15.67
N LYS A 5 -15.45 -34.42 16.87
CA LYS A 5 -16.77 -33.89 17.26
C LYS A 5 -16.92 -32.46 16.71
N PHE A 6 -18.00 -32.20 15.98
CA PHE A 6 -18.31 -30.88 15.44
C PHE A 6 -19.65 -30.42 16.01
N GLY A 7 -19.61 -29.48 16.97
CA GLY A 7 -20.79 -29.02 17.70
C GLY A 7 -21.47 -30.12 18.52
N ASP A 8 -22.70 -29.85 18.97
CA ASP A 8 -23.38 -30.73 19.93
C ASP A 8 -23.95 -32.01 19.31
N ASN A 9 -24.15 -32.08 17.98
CA ASN A 9 -24.86 -33.20 17.34
C ASN A 9 -24.28 -33.70 15.99
N ALA A 10 -23.01 -33.46 15.66
CA ALA A 10 -22.43 -34.04 14.43
C ALA A 10 -21.02 -34.61 14.64
N TRP A 11 -20.78 -35.79 14.04
CA TRP A 11 -19.50 -36.49 14.04
C TRP A 11 -19.01 -36.68 12.60
N LEU A 12 -17.79 -36.22 12.32
CA LEU A 12 -17.17 -36.39 11.01
C LEU A 12 -16.17 -37.55 11.06
N ARG A 13 -16.25 -38.48 10.10
CA ARG A 13 -15.27 -39.57 9.91
C ARG A 13 -14.27 -39.18 8.83
N LEU A 14 -13.00 -39.05 9.20
CA LEU A 14 -11.91 -38.77 8.24
C LEU A 14 -11.21 -40.08 7.80
N PRO A 15 -10.85 -40.22 6.50
CA PRO A 15 -10.05 -41.35 6.02
C PRO A 15 -8.65 -41.39 6.64
N SER A 16 -8.08 -42.60 6.75
CA SER A 16 -6.91 -42.98 7.56
C SER A 16 -5.55 -42.35 7.22
N TYR A 17 -5.47 -41.32 6.37
CA TYR A 17 -4.18 -40.80 5.87
C TYR A 17 -3.61 -39.60 6.66
N PHE A 18 -4.25 -39.19 7.75
CA PHE A 18 -3.68 -38.21 8.69
C PHE A 18 -3.17 -38.91 9.95
N GLN A 19 -1.88 -39.23 9.99
CA GLN A 19 -1.16 -39.52 11.23
C GLN A 19 -0.55 -38.22 11.76
N ILE A 20 -0.99 -37.79 12.95
CA ILE A 20 -0.36 -36.71 13.72
C ILE A 20 0.90 -37.32 14.37
N PRO A 21 2.11 -36.77 14.16
CA PRO A 21 3.30 -37.27 14.84
C PRO A 21 3.26 -36.93 16.34
N PRO A 22 3.85 -37.74 17.22
CA PRO A 22 3.89 -37.48 18.66
C PRO A 22 4.76 -36.23 18.98
N PRO A 23 4.54 -35.58 20.13
CA PRO A 23 5.28 -34.39 20.51
C PRO A 23 6.75 -34.72 20.85
N CYS A 24 7.69 -33.96 20.29
CA CYS A 24 9.11 -34.02 20.67
C CYS A 24 9.35 -33.50 22.11
N PRO A 25 10.32 -34.07 22.86
CA PRO A 25 10.72 -33.56 24.18
C PRO A 25 11.54 -32.26 24.08
N PRO A 26 11.69 -31.50 25.19
CA PRO A 26 12.30 -30.18 25.18
C PRO A 26 13.83 -30.24 24.98
N PHE A 27 14.35 -29.38 24.10
CA PHE A 27 15.79 -29.24 23.84
C PHE A 27 16.46 -28.29 24.85
N THR A 28 17.55 -28.77 25.48
CA THR A 28 18.51 -27.99 26.26
C THR A 28 19.69 -27.60 25.38
N ILE A 29 20.09 -26.32 25.35
CA ILE A 29 21.21 -25.82 24.53
C ILE A 29 22.48 -25.78 25.39
N HIS A 30 23.56 -26.42 24.93
CA HIS A 30 24.92 -26.20 25.42
C HIS A 30 25.79 -25.52 24.34
N PRO A 31 26.69 -24.60 24.73
CA PRO A 31 27.46 -23.77 23.81
C PRO A 31 28.76 -24.46 23.38
N GLY A 32 29.00 -24.57 22.08
CA GLY A 32 30.31 -24.93 21.55
C GLY A 32 30.27 -25.85 20.35
N SER A 33 30.50 -25.26 19.17
CA SER A 33 31.07 -25.90 17.97
C SER A 33 30.15 -26.84 17.17
N LEU A 34 29.60 -26.36 16.05
CA LEU A 34 29.99 -26.77 14.69
C LEU A 34 28.96 -26.30 13.64
N ILE A 35 29.47 -25.58 12.64
CA ILE A 35 29.15 -25.70 11.20
C ILE A 35 27.66 -25.55 10.81
N VAL A 36 27.29 -24.32 10.47
CA VAL A 36 26.08 -24.01 9.70
C VAL A 36 26.27 -24.54 8.27
N THR A 37 25.72 -25.71 7.99
CA THR A 37 25.50 -26.16 6.61
C THR A 37 24.18 -26.92 6.50
N LYS A 38 23.29 -26.37 5.67
CA LYS A 38 22.11 -26.99 5.03
C LYS A 38 20.92 -27.41 5.92
N LEU A 39 19.94 -26.51 5.99
CA LEU A 39 18.52 -26.85 6.05
C LEU A 39 17.75 -26.00 5.01
N TYR A 40 18.10 -26.21 3.74
CA TYR A 40 17.33 -25.80 2.57
C TYR A 40 17.53 -26.86 1.48
N CYS A 41 17.16 -28.11 1.77
CA CYS A 41 17.13 -29.19 0.79
C CYS A 41 16.29 -30.33 1.38
N ASN A 42 14.96 -30.26 1.30
CA ASN A 42 14.12 -31.46 1.30
C ASN A 42 12.70 -31.21 0.78
N LEU A 43 12.59 -30.52 -0.36
CA LEU A 43 11.40 -30.58 -1.22
C LEU A 43 11.68 -31.23 -2.59
N ASN A 44 12.88 -31.79 -2.80
CA ASN A 44 13.32 -32.38 -4.08
C ASN A 44 13.49 -33.91 -4.07
N ALA A 45 12.92 -34.65 -3.12
CA ALA A 45 13.11 -36.10 -3.03
C ALA A 45 11.94 -36.96 -3.59
N VAL A 46 10.98 -36.37 -4.29
CA VAL A 46 9.96 -37.13 -5.06
C VAL A 46 9.84 -36.55 -6.47
N SER A 47 10.91 -36.68 -7.25
CA SER A 47 10.88 -36.39 -8.70
C SER A 47 12.12 -36.97 -9.42
N SER A 48 12.60 -38.14 -9.02
CA SER A 48 13.60 -38.87 -9.82
C SER A 48 12.90 -39.67 -10.92
N SER A 49 12.39 -38.99 -11.94
CA SER A 49 12.05 -39.57 -13.27
C SER A 49 11.79 -38.53 -14.38
N ILE A 50 11.88 -37.21 -14.15
CA ILE A 50 11.70 -36.23 -15.23
C ILE A 50 12.78 -35.15 -15.11
N CYS A 51 13.80 -35.23 -15.97
CA CYS A 51 14.71 -34.13 -16.21
C CYS A 51 13.95 -32.96 -16.85
N LEU A 52 13.58 -31.95 -16.05
CA LEU A 52 13.22 -30.64 -16.55
C LEU A 52 14.47 -29.74 -16.47
N PRO A 53 14.92 -29.13 -17.58
CA PRO A 53 16.04 -28.19 -17.53
C PRO A 53 15.62 -26.95 -16.75
N THR A 54 16.47 -26.56 -15.80
CA THR A 54 16.39 -25.30 -15.05
C THR A 54 16.50 -24.11 -15.99
N PHE A 55 15.36 -23.54 -16.38
CA PHE A 55 15.30 -22.22 -16.99
C PHE A 55 15.11 -21.18 -15.87
N TYR A 56 16.11 -20.32 -15.68
CA TYR A 56 15.90 -19.05 -15.01
C TYR A 56 14.76 -18.31 -15.72
N PRO A 57 13.81 -17.70 -15.00
CA PRO A 57 12.74 -16.95 -15.63
C PRO A 57 13.34 -15.67 -16.23
N LEU A 58 13.68 -15.73 -17.52
CA LEU A 58 13.81 -14.55 -18.36
C LEU A 58 12.49 -13.79 -18.28
N THR A 59 12.54 -12.51 -17.95
CA THR A 59 11.34 -11.68 -18.03
C THR A 59 10.86 -11.67 -19.48
N PHE A 60 9.55 -11.55 -19.69
CA PHE A 60 8.93 -11.59 -21.02
C PHE A 60 9.59 -10.59 -21.98
N GLU A 61 9.98 -9.41 -21.50
CA GLU A 61 10.69 -8.38 -22.26
C GLU A 61 12.12 -8.78 -22.64
N GLU A 62 12.87 -9.46 -21.77
CA GLU A 62 14.20 -9.97 -22.09
C GLU A 62 14.15 -11.13 -23.09
N ALA A 63 13.13 -11.98 -23.00
CA ALA A 63 12.91 -13.06 -23.96
C ALA A 63 12.52 -12.52 -25.34
N LEU A 64 11.58 -11.57 -25.39
CA LEU A 64 11.16 -10.90 -26.62
C LEU A 64 12.30 -10.09 -27.26
N GLY A 65 13.08 -9.37 -26.44
CA GLY A 65 14.22 -8.57 -26.87
C GLY A 65 15.32 -9.42 -27.50
N ARG A 66 15.67 -10.55 -26.87
CA ARG A 66 16.67 -11.50 -27.43
C ARG A 66 16.22 -12.16 -28.72
N GLU A 67 14.91 -12.36 -28.89
CA GLU A 67 14.35 -12.98 -30.10
C GLU A 67 14.25 -11.96 -31.25
N MET A 68 13.96 -10.69 -30.95
CA MET A 68 14.02 -9.59 -31.92
C MET A 68 15.46 -9.24 -32.33
N GLU A 69 16.42 -9.24 -31.41
CA GLU A 69 17.85 -9.04 -31.73
C GLU A 69 18.41 -10.17 -32.60
N ARG A 70 18.01 -11.43 -32.34
CA ARG A 70 18.35 -12.57 -33.21
C ARG A 70 17.71 -12.48 -34.58
N SER A 71 16.50 -11.92 -34.68
CA SER A 71 15.79 -11.73 -35.94
C SER A 71 16.41 -10.63 -36.82
N ASN A 72 17.08 -9.63 -36.25
CA ASN A 72 17.65 -8.50 -37.01
C ASN A 72 19.02 -8.80 -37.64
N ASN A 73 19.74 -9.83 -37.18
CA ASN A 73 21.06 -10.19 -37.73
C ASN A 73 21.04 -11.22 -38.87
N ASP A 74 19.90 -11.86 -39.13
CA ASP A 74 19.77 -12.91 -40.16
C ASP A 74 19.07 -12.37 -41.43
N LYS A 75 19.84 -12.10 -42.50
CA LYS A 75 19.33 -11.70 -43.82
C LYS A 75 18.80 -12.89 -44.64
N ALA A 76 17.76 -13.59 -44.17
CA ALA A 76 17.05 -14.60 -44.96
C ALA A 76 15.54 -14.63 -44.64
N PRO A 77 14.66 -14.85 -45.62
CA PRO A 77 13.21 -14.86 -45.37
C PRO A 77 12.84 -16.17 -44.68
N LYS A 78 12.54 -16.11 -43.37
CA LYS A 78 12.05 -17.27 -42.62
C LYS A 78 10.59 -17.05 -42.25
N SER A 79 9.74 -17.97 -42.67
CA SER A 79 8.36 -18.11 -42.21
C SER A 79 8.29 -18.11 -40.69
N HIS A 80 7.48 -17.22 -40.10
CA HIS A 80 7.23 -17.14 -38.65
C HIS A 80 6.47 -18.37 -38.14
N VAL A 81 7.15 -19.50 -37.99
CA VAL A 81 6.59 -20.71 -37.35
C VAL A 81 7.12 -20.74 -35.92
N TRP A 82 6.29 -20.28 -34.98
CA TRP A 82 6.57 -20.38 -33.55
C TRP A 82 6.64 -21.85 -33.13
N SER A 83 7.58 -22.21 -32.26
CA SER A 83 7.66 -23.58 -31.74
C SER A 83 6.41 -23.93 -30.93
N LEU A 84 5.93 -25.18 -31.02
CA LEU A 84 4.77 -25.68 -30.24
C LEU A 84 4.95 -25.44 -28.73
N SER A 85 6.17 -25.52 -28.22
CA SER A 85 6.52 -25.24 -26.82
C SER A 85 6.32 -23.78 -26.43
N PHE A 86 6.64 -22.83 -27.33
CA PHE A 86 6.39 -21.40 -27.12
C PHE A 86 4.89 -21.12 -27.06
N VAL A 87 4.11 -21.64 -28.02
CA VAL A 87 2.65 -21.48 -28.05
C VAL A 87 2.00 -22.08 -26.80
N ALA A 88 2.40 -23.28 -26.38
CA ALA A 88 1.90 -23.91 -25.16
C ALA A 88 2.25 -23.10 -23.90
N ALA A 89 3.46 -22.55 -23.80
CA ALA A 89 3.87 -21.69 -22.68
C ALA A 89 3.06 -20.38 -22.66
N THR A 90 2.77 -19.78 -23.81
CA THR A 90 1.92 -18.59 -23.92
C THR A 90 0.48 -18.87 -23.47
N ILE A 91 -0.10 -19.98 -23.93
CA ILE A 91 -1.46 -20.40 -23.53
C ILE A 91 -1.51 -20.69 -22.03
N TYR A 92 -0.52 -21.42 -21.51
CA TYR A 92 -0.43 -21.72 -20.08
C TYR A 92 -0.27 -20.43 -19.25
N SER A 93 0.61 -19.52 -19.66
CA SER A 93 0.79 -18.23 -18.98
C SER A 93 -0.50 -17.41 -19.00
N TRP A 94 -1.18 -17.32 -20.15
CA TRP A 94 -2.46 -16.64 -20.28
C TRP A 94 -3.53 -17.26 -19.37
N PHE A 95 -3.64 -18.59 -19.37
CA PHE A 95 -4.59 -19.32 -18.53
C PHE A 95 -4.29 -19.08 -17.04
N MET A 96 -3.04 -19.22 -16.61
CA MET A 96 -2.65 -19.04 -15.21
C MET A 96 -2.84 -17.59 -14.74
N ARG A 97 -2.57 -16.59 -15.59
CA ARG A 97 -2.84 -15.17 -15.30
C ARG A 97 -4.31 -14.89 -15.04
N ARG A 98 -5.23 -15.64 -15.64
CA ARG A 98 -6.68 -15.45 -15.46
C ARG A 98 -7.27 -16.37 -14.39
N PHE A 99 -6.74 -17.58 -14.24
CA PHE A 99 -7.23 -18.57 -13.28
C PHE A 99 -6.82 -18.27 -11.85
N ILE A 100 -5.54 -17.94 -11.60
CA ILE A 100 -5.02 -17.72 -10.24
C ILE A 100 -5.77 -16.60 -9.49
N PRO A 101 -5.99 -15.40 -10.07
CA PRO A 101 -6.70 -14.34 -9.36
C PRO A 101 -8.15 -14.72 -9.01
N THR A 102 -8.84 -15.46 -9.89
CA THR A 102 -10.21 -15.94 -9.61
C THR A 102 -10.25 -16.97 -8.49
N VAL A 103 -9.27 -17.87 -8.42
CA VAL A 103 -9.15 -18.82 -7.29
C VAL A 103 -8.85 -18.09 -5.99
N LYS A 104 -7.89 -17.15 -6.00
CA LYS A 104 -7.57 -16.30 -4.85
C LYS A 104 -8.80 -15.54 -4.37
N PHE A 105 -9.51 -14.88 -5.29
CA PHE A 105 -10.75 -14.18 -4.99
C PHE A 105 -11.76 -15.10 -4.32
N THR A 106 -12.05 -16.26 -4.92
CA THR A 106 -13.00 -17.23 -4.37
C THR A 106 -12.61 -17.64 -2.96
N PHE A 107 -11.34 -17.98 -2.74
CA PHE A 107 -10.81 -18.34 -1.43
C PHE A 107 -11.01 -17.21 -0.40
N TYR A 108 -10.46 -16.02 -0.65
CA TYR A 108 -10.60 -14.89 0.28
C TYR A 108 -12.05 -14.46 0.49
N TYR A 109 -12.88 -14.53 -0.54
CA TYR A 109 -14.29 -14.18 -0.47
C TYR A 109 -15.08 -15.13 0.45
N LEU A 110 -14.77 -16.43 0.43
CA LEU A 110 -15.40 -17.43 1.30
C LEU A 110 -15.04 -17.26 2.79
N PHE A 111 -13.80 -16.81 3.06
CA PHE A 111 -13.31 -16.61 4.43
C PHE A 111 -13.62 -15.23 5.01
N THR A 112 -14.30 -14.35 4.27
CA THR A 112 -14.64 -13.00 4.73
C THR A 112 -16.11 -12.85 5.09
N THR A 113 -16.43 -11.92 5.98
CA THR A 113 -17.80 -11.59 6.38
C THR A 113 -18.55 -10.96 5.22
N GLU A 114 -19.88 -10.98 5.26
CA GLU A 114 -20.66 -10.13 4.36
C GLU A 114 -20.30 -8.66 4.60
N ARG A 115 -20.51 -7.82 3.57
CA ARG A 115 -20.20 -6.38 3.63
C ARG A 115 -20.88 -5.79 4.87
N SER A 116 -20.14 -5.12 5.73
CA SER A 116 -20.75 -4.29 6.78
C SER A 116 -21.44 -3.10 6.12
N ASN A 117 -22.49 -2.59 6.77
CA ASN A 117 -23.21 -1.41 6.30
C ASN A 117 -22.32 -0.15 6.26
N ASP A 118 -21.23 -0.11 7.05
CA ASP A 118 -20.42 1.10 7.26
C ASP A 118 -19.24 1.25 6.29
N SER A 119 -18.90 0.24 5.48
CA SER A 119 -17.88 0.40 4.44
C SER A 119 -18.07 -0.60 3.29
N HIS A 120 -18.67 -0.13 2.19
CA HIS A 120 -18.96 -0.96 1.02
C HIS A 120 -17.73 -1.59 0.35
N ARG A 121 -16.52 -1.15 0.71
CA ARG A 121 -15.24 -1.57 0.10
C ARG A 121 -14.41 -2.50 0.99
N VAL A 122 -14.78 -2.70 2.25
CA VAL A 122 -13.96 -3.45 3.22
C VAL A 122 -14.67 -4.71 3.70
N ARG A 123 -13.95 -5.83 3.76
CA ARG A 123 -14.44 -7.09 4.33
C ARG A 123 -13.44 -7.63 5.35
N LEU A 124 -13.95 -8.05 6.50
CA LEU A 124 -13.13 -8.64 7.56
C LEU A 124 -13.08 -10.16 7.40
N PHE A 125 -11.96 -10.78 7.74
CA PHE A 125 -11.88 -12.24 7.77
C PHE A 125 -12.67 -12.80 8.97
N ARG A 126 -13.28 -13.97 8.75
CA ARG A 126 -14.03 -14.73 9.76
C ARG A 126 -13.06 -15.37 10.78
N PHE A 127 -13.63 -15.92 11.84
CA PHE A 127 -12.91 -16.71 12.85
C PHE A 127 -11.82 -15.94 13.63
N GLY A 128 -11.98 -14.62 13.76
CA GLY A 128 -11.04 -13.79 14.52
C GLY A 128 -9.68 -13.61 13.84
N ILE A 129 -9.54 -13.99 12.57
CA ILE A 129 -8.31 -13.78 11.80
C ILE A 129 -8.16 -12.27 11.56
N PRO A 130 -7.08 -11.62 12.02
CA PRO A 130 -6.90 -10.17 11.90
C PRO A 130 -6.39 -9.81 10.50
N ILE A 131 -7.20 -10.11 9.49
CA ILE A 131 -6.94 -9.79 8.08
C ILE A 131 -8.15 -9.04 7.52
N VAL A 132 -7.85 -8.11 6.63
CA VAL A 132 -8.82 -7.30 5.90
C VAL A 132 -8.64 -7.52 4.41
N MET A 133 -9.76 -7.61 3.69
CA MET A 133 -9.81 -7.52 2.24
C MET A 133 -10.48 -6.20 1.85
N LYS A 134 -9.73 -5.30 1.20
CA LYS A 134 -10.26 -4.05 0.64
C LYS A 134 -10.43 -4.18 -0.88
N THR A 135 -11.47 -3.52 -1.40
CA THR A 135 -11.87 -3.55 -2.81
C THR A 135 -11.68 -2.17 -3.43
N THR A 136 -10.88 -2.11 -4.49
CA THR A 136 -10.65 -0.88 -5.26
C THR A 136 -11.19 -1.07 -6.67
N PRO A 137 -12.14 -0.24 -7.15
CA PRO A 137 -12.72 -0.35 -8.49
C PRO A 137 -11.78 0.21 -9.58
N ARG A 138 -10.51 -0.22 -9.54
CA ARG A 138 -9.42 0.12 -10.47
C ARG A 138 -8.53 -1.10 -10.62
N THR A 139 -7.85 -1.25 -11.75
CA THR A 139 -6.84 -2.30 -11.97
C THR A 139 -5.49 -2.00 -11.32
N VAL A 140 -5.33 -0.78 -10.79
CA VAL A 140 -4.19 -0.32 -9.98
C VAL A 140 -4.69 0.10 -8.61
N SER A 141 -4.06 -0.41 -7.54
CA SER A 141 -4.35 -0.02 -6.16
C SER A 141 -3.17 0.75 -5.59
N THR A 142 -3.33 2.08 -5.53
CA THR A 142 -2.37 2.99 -4.90
C THR A 142 -2.09 2.63 -3.45
N GLU A 143 -3.09 2.10 -2.72
CA GLU A 143 -2.92 1.58 -1.37
C GLU A 143 -2.04 0.33 -1.32
N ALA A 144 -2.29 -0.66 -2.19
CA ALA A 144 -1.44 -1.85 -2.22
C ALA A 144 0.01 -1.50 -2.54
N ASP A 145 0.22 -0.58 -3.50
CA ASP A 145 1.57 -0.15 -3.87
C ASP A 145 2.23 0.69 -2.76
N ALA A 146 1.47 1.56 -2.09
CA ALA A 146 1.94 2.33 -0.92
C ALA A 146 2.36 1.39 0.22
N LEU A 147 1.52 0.43 0.60
CA LEU A 147 1.85 -0.53 1.66
C LEU A 147 3.06 -1.40 1.26
N ARG A 148 3.13 -1.86 0.00
CA ARG A 148 4.29 -2.62 -0.49
C ARG A 148 5.57 -1.82 -0.34
N PHE A 149 5.55 -0.55 -0.77
CA PHE A 149 6.70 0.34 -0.68
C PHE A 149 7.07 0.63 0.78
N LEU A 150 6.14 1.07 1.61
CA LEU A 150 6.41 1.47 2.98
C LEU A 150 6.82 0.30 3.87
N ASN A 151 6.17 -0.87 3.73
CA ASN A 151 6.57 -2.08 4.46
C ASN A 151 7.99 -2.54 4.12
N ALA A 152 8.49 -2.24 2.91
CA ALA A 152 9.84 -2.57 2.47
C ALA A 152 10.88 -1.51 2.89
N THR A 153 10.52 -0.23 2.85
CA THR A 153 11.47 0.88 3.06
C THR A 153 11.62 1.26 4.54
N CYS A 154 10.55 1.17 5.33
CA CYS A 154 10.56 1.59 6.74
C CYS A 154 9.93 0.52 7.63
N SER A 155 10.76 -0.37 8.18
CA SER A 155 10.31 -1.37 9.14
C SER A 155 9.87 -0.71 10.45
N GLY A 156 8.72 -1.09 10.99
CA GLY A 156 8.24 -0.61 12.29
C GLY A 156 7.33 0.62 12.26
N LEU A 157 6.87 1.03 11.07
CA LEU A 157 5.70 1.91 10.98
C LEU A 157 4.44 1.14 11.44
N PRO A 158 3.55 1.76 12.26
CA PRO A 158 2.30 1.14 12.70
C PRO A 158 1.26 1.18 11.57
N ILE A 159 1.53 0.48 10.46
CA ILE A 159 0.69 0.46 9.26
C ILE A 159 0.31 -0.98 8.90
N PRO A 160 -0.76 -1.21 8.12
CA PRO A 160 -1.09 -2.55 7.66
C PRO A 160 0.08 -3.20 6.92
N ARG A 161 0.30 -4.49 7.16
CA ARG A 161 1.20 -5.29 6.34
C ARG A 161 0.45 -5.78 5.12
N LEU A 162 0.95 -5.49 3.93
CA LEU A 162 0.43 -6.09 2.71
C LEU A 162 0.72 -7.60 2.70
N LEU A 163 -0.31 -8.40 2.44
CA LEU A 163 -0.21 -9.86 2.36
C LEU A 163 -0.39 -10.36 0.92
N ASP A 164 -1.32 -9.77 0.18
CA ASP A 164 -1.56 -10.09 -1.23
C ASP A 164 -2.25 -8.92 -1.95
N SER A 165 -2.11 -8.86 -3.26
CA SER A 165 -2.87 -7.95 -4.13
C SER A 165 -3.05 -8.58 -5.50
N PHE A 166 -4.27 -8.60 -6.00
CA PHE A 166 -4.60 -9.22 -7.29
C PHE A 166 -5.83 -8.56 -7.92
N VAL A 167 -5.95 -8.71 -9.24
CA VAL A 167 -7.01 -8.10 -10.05
C VAL A 167 -7.99 -9.18 -10.53
N VAL A 168 -9.29 -8.94 -10.38
CA VAL A 168 -10.35 -9.73 -11.02
C VAL A 168 -11.31 -8.78 -11.72
N GLY A 169 -11.45 -8.94 -13.05
CA GLY A 169 -12.14 -7.95 -13.89
C GLY A 169 -11.39 -6.62 -13.83
N ASP A 170 -12.12 -5.54 -13.56
CA ASP A 170 -11.58 -4.17 -13.46
C ASP A 170 -11.39 -3.72 -12.01
N THR A 171 -11.26 -4.68 -11.08
CA THR A 171 -11.22 -4.43 -9.64
C THR A 171 -10.00 -5.08 -9.01
N THR A 172 -9.27 -4.31 -8.21
CA THR A 172 -8.17 -4.78 -7.39
C THR A 172 -8.68 -5.16 -6.00
N TYR A 173 -8.21 -6.30 -5.50
CA TYR A 173 -8.44 -6.76 -4.15
C TYR A 173 -7.13 -6.74 -3.39
N THR A 174 -7.11 -6.03 -2.27
CA THR A 174 -5.93 -5.86 -1.42
C THR A 174 -6.15 -6.60 -0.11
N ILE A 175 -5.28 -7.55 0.18
CA ILE A 175 -5.29 -8.36 1.41
C ILE A 175 -4.19 -7.84 2.33
N MET A 176 -4.56 -7.45 3.54
CA MET A 176 -3.64 -6.83 4.50
C MET A 176 -4.00 -7.18 5.93
N THR A 177 -3.07 -6.99 6.87
CA THR A 177 -3.34 -7.22 8.29
C THR A 177 -4.30 -6.16 8.85
N LYS A 178 -5.25 -6.59 9.68
CA LYS A 178 -6.04 -5.70 10.53
C LYS A 178 -5.17 -5.22 11.69
N LEU A 179 -5.11 -3.90 11.88
CA LEU A 179 -4.46 -3.32 13.04
C LEU A 179 -5.40 -3.31 14.26
N PRO A 180 -4.86 -3.41 15.49
CA PRO A 180 -5.67 -3.38 16.69
C PRO A 180 -6.13 -1.95 17.03
N GLY A 181 -7.11 -1.83 17.92
CA GLY A 181 -7.66 -0.56 18.36
C GLY A 181 -8.95 -0.15 17.64
N HIS A 182 -9.35 1.10 17.86
CA HIS A 182 -10.51 1.76 17.26
C HIS A 182 -10.10 3.11 16.68
N ASN A 183 -10.83 3.62 15.70
CA ASN A 183 -10.51 4.94 15.15
C ASN A 183 -10.95 6.07 16.10
N LEU A 184 -10.23 7.19 16.07
CA LEU A 184 -10.48 8.34 16.93
C LEU A 184 -11.80 9.06 16.64
N LEU A 185 -12.35 8.90 15.43
CA LEU A 185 -13.63 9.55 15.08
C LEU A 185 -14.81 8.89 15.80
N ASP A 186 -14.80 7.57 15.91
CA ASP A 186 -15.87 6.80 16.53
C ASP A 186 -15.79 6.80 18.05
N ARG A 187 -14.58 6.94 18.62
CA ARG A 187 -14.38 7.01 20.07
C ARG A 187 -13.33 8.05 20.41
N SER A 188 -13.80 9.22 20.82
CA SER A 188 -12.96 10.31 21.29
C SER A 188 -12.23 9.95 22.58
N LEU A 189 -11.03 10.51 22.73
CA LEU A 189 -10.23 10.40 23.95
C LEU A 189 -10.41 11.64 24.85
N PRO A 190 -10.13 11.50 26.15
CA PRO A 190 -9.85 12.64 27.02
C PRO A 190 -8.69 13.51 26.47
N SER A 191 -8.67 14.80 26.82
CA SER A 191 -7.75 15.78 26.22
C SER A 191 -6.27 15.47 26.42
N ASP A 192 -5.89 14.92 27.57
CA ASP A 192 -4.52 14.50 27.89
C ASP A 192 -4.06 13.34 26.99
N GLN A 193 -4.88 12.30 26.86
CA GLN A 193 -4.59 11.17 25.96
C GLN A 193 -4.59 11.58 24.48
N LEU A 194 -5.49 12.50 24.09
CA LEU A 194 -5.52 13.02 22.72
C LEU A 194 -4.22 13.77 22.39
N GLU A 195 -3.66 14.52 23.35
CA GLU A 195 -2.39 15.22 23.20
C GLU A 195 -1.20 14.25 23.10
N GLU A 196 -1.21 13.16 23.88
CA GLU A 196 -0.23 12.06 23.72
C GLU A 196 -0.29 11.44 22.33
N VAL A 197 -1.49 11.09 21.85
CA VAL A 197 -1.66 10.51 20.50
C VAL A 197 -1.25 11.50 19.41
N ALA A 198 -1.56 12.79 19.55
CA ALA A 198 -1.09 13.81 18.61
C ALA A 198 0.46 13.90 18.56
N THR A 199 1.11 13.76 19.71
CA THR A 199 2.58 13.70 19.81
C THR A 199 3.13 12.47 19.10
N GLU A 200 2.52 11.30 19.30
CA GLU A 200 2.92 10.06 18.61
C GLU A 200 2.70 10.12 17.10
N VAL A 201 1.63 10.80 16.65
CA VAL A 201 1.39 11.08 15.23
C VAL A 201 2.47 12.01 14.66
N LEU A 202 2.88 13.04 15.41
CA LEU A 202 3.99 13.91 15.01
C LEU A 202 5.30 13.12 14.88
N GLU A 203 5.65 12.31 15.87
CA GLU A 203 6.84 11.44 15.83
C GLU A 203 6.79 10.44 14.66
N PHE A 204 5.62 9.89 14.39
CA PHE A 204 5.38 9.04 13.23
C PHE A 204 5.65 9.77 11.92
N LEU A 205 5.14 11.00 11.75
CA LEU A 205 5.36 11.80 10.54
C LEU A 205 6.84 12.13 10.35
N HIS A 206 7.56 12.44 11.43
CA HIS A 206 9.00 12.69 11.37
C HIS A 206 9.77 11.48 10.84
N ARG A 207 9.38 10.26 11.25
CA ARG A 207 9.94 9.01 10.70
C ARG A 207 9.54 8.80 9.23
N LEU A 208 8.27 9.04 8.90
CA LEU A 208 7.75 8.89 7.53
C LEU A 208 8.48 9.81 6.54
N TRP A 209 8.82 11.03 6.96
CA TRP A 209 9.54 11.99 6.12
C TRP A 209 11.04 11.76 6.01
N GLN A 210 11.61 10.79 6.74
CA GLN A 210 12.97 10.32 6.46
C GLN A 210 13.05 9.44 5.21
N ILE A 211 11.91 9.01 4.66
CA ILE A 211 11.88 8.22 3.44
C ILE A 211 12.20 9.13 2.26
N GLU A 212 13.34 8.88 1.60
CA GLU A 212 13.77 9.63 0.44
C GLU A 212 12.95 9.29 -0.81
N GLN A 213 12.65 10.32 -1.59
CA GLN A 213 12.01 10.16 -2.89
C GLN A 213 12.97 9.46 -3.86
N PRO A 214 12.55 8.38 -4.55
CA PRO A 214 13.39 7.68 -5.52
C PRO A 214 13.91 8.62 -6.63
N ASP A 215 15.18 8.44 -7.01
CA ASP A 215 15.86 9.33 -7.97
C ASP A 215 15.15 9.46 -9.32
N ASN A 216 14.49 8.40 -9.78
CA ASN A 216 13.76 8.38 -11.05
C ASN A 216 12.50 9.28 -11.05
N CYS A 217 12.05 9.75 -9.89
CA CYS A 217 10.89 10.63 -9.76
C CYS A 217 11.16 11.86 -8.90
N LYS A 218 12.44 12.17 -8.63
CA LYS A 218 12.86 13.26 -7.76
C LYS A 218 12.29 14.61 -8.23
N GLY A 219 11.68 15.34 -7.30
CA GLY A 219 11.02 16.63 -7.55
C GLY A 219 9.60 16.53 -8.10
N GLN A 220 9.14 15.36 -8.54
CA GLN A 220 7.75 15.18 -8.97
C GLN A 220 6.82 15.13 -7.77
N VAL A 221 5.61 15.66 -7.93
CA VAL A 221 4.58 15.70 -6.88
C VAL A 221 3.25 15.09 -7.35
N MET A 222 2.34 14.83 -6.41
CA MET A 222 1.07 14.13 -6.62
C MET A 222 1.28 12.73 -7.21
N ARG A 223 2.30 12.02 -6.71
CA ARG A 223 2.74 10.73 -7.26
C ARG A 223 2.66 9.62 -6.23
N SER A 224 1.92 8.56 -6.52
CA SER A 224 1.84 7.35 -5.69
C SER A 224 3.07 6.45 -5.86
N ALA A 225 3.23 5.45 -5.00
CA ALA A 225 4.26 4.41 -5.15
C ALA A 225 4.13 3.59 -6.44
N SER A 226 2.94 3.55 -7.05
CA SER A 226 2.71 2.88 -8.34
C SER A 226 3.38 3.60 -9.52
N GLY A 227 3.83 4.84 -9.31
CA GLY A 227 4.35 5.72 -10.35
C GLY A 227 3.29 6.53 -11.11
N HIS A 228 2.00 6.24 -10.89
CA HIS A 228 0.88 7.05 -11.35
C HIS A 228 0.53 8.14 -10.33
N GLY A 229 -0.39 9.04 -10.68
CA GLY A 229 -0.92 10.00 -9.72
C GLY A 229 -1.81 9.37 -8.65
N LEU A 230 -2.35 10.23 -7.79
CA LEU A 230 -3.23 9.85 -6.67
C LEU A 230 -4.69 9.66 -7.13
N PRO A 231 -5.55 8.95 -6.39
CA PRO A 231 -6.95 8.82 -6.73
C PRO A 231 -7.65 10.18 -6.87
N ASN A 232 -8.38 10.39 -7.98
CA ASN A 232 -8.95 11.68 -8.31
C ASN A 232 -10.34 11.87 -7.68
N PRO A 233 -10.54 12.82 -6.74
CA PRO A 233 -11.80 13.06 -6.06
C PRO A 233 -12.90 13.55 -7.02
N MET A 234 -12.54 14.26 -8.10
CA MET A 234 -13.50 14.71 -9.12
C MET A 234 -14.15 13.56 -9.89
N THR A 235 -13.52 12.39 -9.85
CA THR A 235 -14.03 11.16 -10.47
C THR A 235 -14.59 10.19 -9.42
N LEU A 236 -14.85 10.66 -8.20
CA LEU A 236 -15.20 9.81 -7.04
C LEU A 236 -14.17 8.69 -6.84
N HIS A 237 -12.90 9.03 -7.04
CA HIS A 237 -11.75 8.13 -6.99
C HIS A 237 -11.83 6.98 -8.02
N SER A 238 -12.65 7.07 -9.08
CA SER A 238 -12.69 6.02 -10.12
C SER A 238 -11.45 6.03 -11.02
N ASN A 239 -10.81 7.19 -11.20
CA ASN A 239 -9.58 7.36 -11.96
C ASN A 239 -8.44 7.88 -11.08
N LEU A 240 -7.22 7.83 -11.61
CA LEU A 240 -6.04 8.47 -11.02
C LEU A 240 -5.83 9.85 -11.65
N SER A 241 -5.39 10.81 -10.85
CA SER A 241 -4.93 12.14 -11.25
C SER A 241 -3.59 12.07 -11.99
N ASN A 242 -3.19 13.19 -12.58
CA ASN A 242 -1.85 13.34 -13.15
C ASN A 242 -0.79 13.52 -12.05
N THR A 243 0.46 13.19 -12.39
CA THR A 243 1.64 13.60 -11.63
C THR A 243 2.15 14.93 -12.15
N PHE A 244 2.82 15.73 -11.33
CA PHE A 244 3.36 17.03 -11.75
C PHE A 244 4.89 17.06 -11.68
N PRO A 245 5.57 17.77 -12.60
CA PRO A 245 7.03 17.90 -12.59
C PRO A 245 7.59 18.64 -11.37
N SER A 246 6.79 19.52 -10.73
CA SER A 246 7.19 20.26 -9.54
C SER A 246 5.98 20.75 -8.74
N THR A 247 6.21 21.21 -7.51
CA THR A 247 5.20 21.86 -6.66
C THR A 247 4.47 22.99 -7.38
N LEU A 248 5.18 23.88 -8.08
CA LEU A 248 4.56 25.02 -8.78
C LEU A 248 3.64 24.60 -9.92
N HIS A 249 3.97 23.52 -10.66
CA HIS A 249 3.07 22.98 -11.69
C HIS A 249 1.78 22.45 -11.08
N CYS A 250 1.85 21.83 -9.90
CA CYS A 250 0.66 21.37 -9.18
C CYS A 250 -0.22 22.55 -8.77
N TYR A 251 0.36 23.58 -8.15
CA TYR A 251 -0.36 24.79 -7.76
C TYR A 251 -1.00 25.54 -8.92
N ALA A 252 -0.31 25.63 -10.07
CA ALA A 252 -0.86 26.24 -11.27
C ALA A 252 -2.16 25.55 -11.70
N LEU A 253 -2.16 24.22 -11.80
CA LEU A 253 -3.36 23.47 -12.17
C LEU A 253 -4.46 23.62 -11.11
N MET A 254 -4.12 23.55 -9.83
CA MET A 254 -5.09 23.76 -8.75
C MET A 254 -5.79 25.11 -8.90
N ASN A 255 -5.05 26.17 -9.24
CA ASN A 255 -5.59 27.50 -9.47
C ASN A 255 -6.29 27.68 -10.83
N PHE A 256 -6.50 26.60 -11.59
CA PHE A 256 -7.06 26.62 -12.94
C PHE A 256 -6.27 27.52 -13.91
N LYS A 257 -4.94 27.52 -13.77
CA LYS A 257 -4.00 28.29 -14.61
C LYS A 257 -2.96 27.37 -15.24
N ASP A 258 -2.32 27.85 -16.30
CA ASP A 258 -1.01 27.32 -16.69
C ASP A 258 0.09 27.88 -15.78
N LEU A 259 1.31 27.35 -15.92
CA LEU A 259 2.42 27.73 -15.06
C LEU A 259 2.79 29.21 -15.22
N ASP A 260 2.80 29.73 -16.45
CA ASP A 260 3.24 31.10 -16.72
C ASP A 260 2.28 32.12 -16.11
N HIS A 261 0.97 31.91 -16.24
CA HIS A 261 -0.04 32.75 -15.61
C HIS A 261 -0.01 32.62 -14.08
N PHE A 262 0.18 31.42 -13.54
CA PHE A 262 0.31 31.23 -12.10
C PHE A 262 1.53 31.97 -11.53
N VAL A 263 2.67 31.89 -12.22
CA VAL A 263 3.91 32.60 -11.83
C VAL A 263 3.75 34.11 -11.94
N ALA A 264 3.10 34.61 -12.99
CA ALA A 264 2.87 36.04 -13.17
C ALA A 264 1.96 36.64 -12.08
N ASP A 265 0.96 35.88 -11.63
CA ASP A 265 -0.04 36.34 -10.66
C ASP A 265 0.37 36.12 -9.19
N THR A 266 1.47 35.39 -8.94
CA THR A 266 1.90 35.02 -7.59
C THR A 266 3.17 35.78 -7.20
N ALA A 267 3.20 36.33 -5.98
CA ALA A 267 4.37 37.05 -5.49
C ALA A 267 5.65 36.18 -5.54
N PRO A 268 6.81 36.72 -6.00
CA PRO A 268 8.04 35.95 -6.12
C PRO A 268 8.48 35.24 -4.83
N SER A 269 8.30 35.89 -3.67
CA SER A 269 8.61 35.32 -2.36
C SER A 269 7.72 34.11 -2.00
N THR A 270 6.48 34.10 -2.46
CA THR A 270 5.57 32.95 -2.32
C THR A 270 6.02 31.81 -3.21
N LEU A 271 6.35 32.08 -4.48
CA LEU A 271 6.85 31.06 -5.42
C LEU A 271 8.13 30.40 -4.91
N GLU A 272 9.09 31.19 -4.42
CA GLU A 272 10.33 30.69 -3.84
C GLU A 272 10.07 29.75 -2.66
N ARG A 273 9.19 30.16 -1.73
CA ARG A 273 8.84 29.34 -0.56
C ARG A 273 8.13 28.05 -0.95
N LEU A 274 7.12 28.11 -1.84
CA LEU A 274 6.42 26.92 -2.34
C LEU A 274 7.38 25.94 -3.05
N ALA A 275 8.32 26.46 -3.84
CA ALA A 275 9.30 25.64 -4.55
C ALA A 275 10.37 25.05 -3.62
N SER A 276 10.67 25.72 -2.50
CA SER A 276 11.68 25.28 -1.53
C SER A 276 11.20 24.18 -0.58
N ASP A 277 9.89 23.97 -0.47
CA ASP A 277 9.36 22.96 0.44
C ASP A 277 9.74 21.54 -0.01
N GLN A 278 10.12 20.72 0.96
CA GLN A 278 10.58 19.37 0.70
C GLN A 278 9.45 18.51 0.15
N VAL A 279 9.72 17.78 -0.93
CA VAL A 279 8.83 16.70 -1.38
C VAL A 279 9.11 15.46 -0.52
N CYS A 280 8.10 15.00 0.19
CA CYS A 280 8.18 13.83 1.07
C CYS A 280 6.93 12.95 0.95
N TRP A 281 6.91 11.83 1.67
CA TRP A 281 5.74 10.97 1.71
C TRP A 281 4.66 11.59 2.61
N VAL A 282 3.52 11.97 2.04
CA VAL A 282 2.39 12.61 2.74
C VAL A 282 1.17 11.70 2.71
N HIS A 283 0.49 11.62 3.86
CA HIS A 283 -0.80 10.94 3.98
C HIS A 283 -1.91 11.99 3.91
N THR A 284 -2.42 12.24 2.71
CA THR A 284 -3.43 13.27 2.41
C THR A 284 -4.82 12.94 2.93
N ASP A 285 -5.03 11.75 3.50
CA ASP A 285 -6.27 11.42 4.21
C ASP A 285 -6.05 11.14 5.71
N LEU A 286 -5.01 11.70 6.33
CA LEU A 286 -4.68 11.41 7.74
C LEU A 286 -5.62 12.17 8.69
N ARG A 287 -6.85 11.67 8.79
CA ARG A 287 -7.95 12.19 9.61
C ARG A 287 -8.28 11.21 10.74
N LEU A 288 -9.15 11.60 11.67
CA LEU A 288 -9.40 10.83 12.90
C LEU A 288 -9.94 9.42 12.62
N GLN A 289 -10.68 9.20 11.53
CA GLN A 289 -11.14 7.85 11.14
C GLN A 289 -10.01 6.91 10.69
N ASN A 290 -8.86 7.48 10.31
CA ASN A 290 -7.69 6.75 9.82
C ASN A 290 -6.57 6.63 10.87
N ILE A 291 -6.78 7.20 12.06
CA ILE A 291 -5.88 7.08 13.22
C ILE A 291 -6.52 6.11 14.22
N LEU A 292 -5.86 4.98 14.45
CA LEU A 292 -6.31 3.95 15.38
C LEU A 292 -5.61 4.10 16.73
N VAL A 293 -6.38 3.89 17.79
CA VAL A 293 -5.92 3.96 19.18
C VAL A 293 -6.27 2.67 19.92
N GLN A 294 -5.32 2.23 20.74
CA GLN A 294 -5.49 1.16 21.72
C GLN A 294 -4.89 1.61 23.05
N ASP A 295 -5.63 1.44 24.14
CA ASP A 295 -5.19 1.77 25.50
C ASP A 295 -4.68 3.22 25.65
N GLY A 296 -5.32 4.16 24.93
CA GLY A 296 -4.98 5.59 24.95
C GLY A 296 -3.75 5.97 24.12
N ARG A 297 -3.18 5.05 23.34
CA ARG A 297 -1.97 5.22 22.53
C ARG A 297 -2.20 4.91 21.06
N LEU A 298 -1.44 5.54 20.17
CA LEU A 298 -1.44 5.28 18.74
C LEU A 298 -1.12 3.80 18.47
N SER A 299 -2.07 3.08 17.87
CA SER A 299 -1.94 1.66 17.55
C SER A 299 -1.82 1.40 16.05
N GLY A 300 -2.22 2.36 15.21
CA GLY A 300 -2.22 2.16 13.77
C GLY A 300 -2.61 3.38 12.96
N ILE A 301 -2.11 3.44 11.72
CA ILE A 301 -2.56 4.38 10.69
C ILE A 301 -2.98 3.57 9.47
N VAL A 302 -4.21 3.81 9.00
CA VAL A 302 -4.85 3.05 7.92
C VAL A 302 -5.26 3.96 6.77
N ASP A 303 -5.73 3.35 5.68
CA ASP A 303 -6.23 4.01 4.49
C ASP A 303 -5.18 4.83 3.70
N TRP A 304 -4.22 4.11 3.15
CA TRP A 304 -3.07 4.68 2.46
C TRP A 304 -3.33 5.02 0.98
N GLU A 305 -4.59 4.96 0.52
CA GLU A 305 -4.90 5.02 -0.92
C GLU A 305 -4.58 6.35 -1.57
N ASP A 306 -4.70 7.45 -0.83
CA ASP A 306 -4.42 8.81 -1.31
C ASP A 306 -2.99 9.28 -0.98
N SER A 307 -2.16 8.41 -0.38
CA SER A 307 -0.80 8.77 0.02
C SER A 307 0.21 8.72 -1.13
N GLY A 308 1.24 9.55 -1.06
CA GLY A 308 2.32 9.58 -2.05
C GLY A 308 3.34 10.68 -1.81
N TRP A 309 4.02 11.10 -2.88
CA TRP A 309 5.00 12.19 -2.89
C TRP A 309 4.33 13.54 -3.10
N LEU A 310 4.36 14.40 -2.08
CA LEU A 310 3.76 15.73 -2.08
C LEU A 310 4.64 16.72 -1.29
N PRO A 311 4.44 18.04 -1.43
CA PRO A 311 5.09 19.02 -0.57
C PRO A 311 4.72 18.79 0.90
N ARG A 312 5.71 18.81 1.80
CA ARG A 312 5.56 18.48 3.21
C ARG A 312 4.49 19.29 3.93
N HIS A 313 4.35 20.58 3.62
CA HIS A 313 3.33 21.45 4.23
C HIS A 313 1.89 21.00 3.96
N TRP A 314 1.66 20.12 2.97
CA TRP A 314 0.32 19.56 2.70
C TRP A 314 -0.23 18.74 3.86
N GLN A 315 0.65 18.16 4.69
CA GLN A 315 0.21 17.45 5.88
C GLN A 315 -0.50 18.40 6.86
N LEU A 316 -0.11 19.69 6.95
CA LEU A 316 -0.76 20.68 7.79
C LEU A 316 -2.18 21.02 7.34
N HIS A 317 -2.45 21.01 6.03
CA HIS A 317 -3.79 21.20 5.50
C HIS A 317 -4.77 20.14 6.00
N MET A 318 -4.30 18.93 6.29
CA MET A 318 -5.15 17.85 6.80
C MET A 318 -5.49 18.01 8.29
N PHE A 319 -4.63 18.64 9.07
CA PHE A 319 -4.87 18.82 10.50
C PHE A 319 -5.52 20.17 10.83
N ARG A 320 -5.29 21.19 10.00
CA ARG A 320 -5.70 22.57 10.27
C ARG A 320 -6.94 23.04 9.50
N ASN A 321 -7.53 22.16 8.70
CA ASN A 321 -8.82 22.40 8.06
C ASN A 321 -9.97 21.88 8.93
N VAL A 322 -10.51 22.73 9.80
CA VAL A 322 -11.64 22.40 10.71
C VAL A 322 -12.94 22.05 9.98
N TYR A 323 -13.06 22.41 8.71
CA TYR A 323 -14.25 22.09 7.90
C TYR A 323 -14.15 20.72 7.23
N MET A 324 -12.99 20.07 7.31
CA MET A 324 -12.81 18.75 6.75
C MET A 324 -13.49 17.69 7.63
N HIS A 325 -14.33 16.85 7.03
CA HIS A 325 -14.97 15.73 7.73
C HIS A 325 -13.92 14.86 8.42
N GLY A 326 -14.13 14.48 9.68
CA GLY A 326 -13.18 13.65 10.41
C GLY A 326 -12.08 14.43 11.14
N VAL A 327 -12.20 15.76 11.22
CA VAL A 327 -11.35 16.63 12.04
C VAL A 327 -12.23 17.30 13.11
N THR A 328 -12.04 16.94 14.39
CA THR A 328 -12.75 17.59 15.50
C THR A 328 -12.11 18.93 15.85
N PHE A 329 -12.84 19.78 16.58
CA PHE A 329 -12.33 21.05 17.04
C PHE A 329 -11.13 20.89 17.98
N GLU A 330 -11.17 19.88 18.87
CA GLU A 330 -10.09 19.57 19.81
C GLU A 330 -8.81 19.18 19.07
N TRP A 331 -8.93 18.29 18.09
CA TRP A 331 -7.80 17.87 17.23
C TRP A 331 -7.23 19.08 16.49
N TRP A 332 -8.08 19.82 15.78
CA TRP A 332 -7.68 21.03 15.08
C TRP A 332 -6.99 22.04 16.00
N ASN A 333 -7.49 22.23 17.23
CA ASN A 333 -6.95 23.17 18.18
C ASN A 333 -5.55 22.77 18.67
N LEU A 334 -5.25 21.47 18.82
CA LEU A 334 -3.90 20.97 19.12
C LEU A 334 -2.90 21.32 18.02
N TRP A 335 -3.29 21.12 16.76
CA TRP A 335 -2.45 21.37 15.59
C TRP A 335 -2.33 22.84 15.23
N LYS A 336 -3.28 23.68 15.64
CA LYS A 336 -3.25 25.12 15.37
C LYS A 336 -2.54 25.94 16.46
N LYS A 337 -2.75 25.61 17.74
CA LYS A 337 -2.20 26.40 18.86
C LYS A 337 -0.89 25.81 19.35
N GLU A 338 0.21 26.18 18.71
CA GLU A 338 1.63 26.06 19.12
C GLU A 338 2.17 24.73 19.70
N ARG A 339 1.34 23.74 20.03
CA ARG A 339 1.75 22.49 20.68
C ARG A 339 2.26 21.48 19.67
N MET A 340 1.58 21.34 18.54
CA MET A 340 1.99 20.46 17.44
C MET A 340 2.38 21.31 16.23
N ARG A 341 3.65 21.73 16.19
CA ARG A 341 4.22 22.54 15.10
C ARG A 341 5.26 21.75 14.32
N PHE A 342 5.31 22.01 13.01
CA PHE A 342 6.44 21.64 12.19
C PHE A 342 7.52 22.73 12.25
N ASP A 343 8.62 22.54 11.54
CA ASP A 343 9.66 23.55 11.42
C ASP A 343 9.14 24.84 10.75
N GLU A 344 9.77 25.96 11.10
CA GLU A 344 9.33 27.30 10.71
C GLU A 344 9.20 27.48 9.19
N ALA A 345 10.05 26.81 8.41
CA ALA A 345 9.99 26.85 6.96
C ALA A 345 8.67 26.24 6.46
N VAL A 346 8.32 25.03 6.90
CA VAL A 346 7.07 24.34 6.51
C VAL A 346 5.84 25.12 6.99
N GLU A 347 5.89 25.68 8.21
CA GLU A 347 4.83 26.53 8.77
C GLU A 347 4.58 27.78 7.92
N ALA A 348 5.64 28.47 7.50
CA ALA A 348 5.54 29.65 6.65
C ALA A 348 4.97 29.32 5.26
N VAL A 349 5.35 28.18 4.68
CA VAL A 349 4.81 27.71 3.39
C VAL A 349 3.32 27.38 3.52
N TYR A 350 2.92 26.72 4.62
CA TYR A 350 1.51 26.43 4.90
C TYR A 350 0.67 27.71 4.89
N GLU A 351 1.06 28.74 5.66
CA GLU A 351 0.30 30.00 5.73
C GLU A 351 0.14 30.65 4.34
N LEU A 352 1.20 30.68 3.53
CA LEU A 352 1.15 31.23 2.17
C LEU A 352 0.29 30.40 1.21
N SER A 353 0.24 29.09 1.42
CA SER A 353 -0.58 28.18 0.61
C SER A 353 -2.06 28.21 0.99
N THR A 354 -2.43 28.77 2.16
CA THR A 354 -3.83 28.93 2.56
C THR A 354 -4.52 29.90 1.60
N GLY A 355 -5.42 29.38 0.76
CA GLY A 355 -6.08 30.14 -0.30
C GLY A 355 -5.51 29.93 -1.71
N LEU A 356 -4.36 29.26 -1.85
CA LEU A 356 -3.85 28.80 -3.15
C LEU A 356 -4.28 27.37 -3.48
N ILE A 357 -4.65 26.58 -2.47
CA ILE A 357 -5.18 25.23 -2.66
C ILE A 357 -6.70 25.33 -2.84
N THR A 358 -7.14 25.32 -4.08
CA THR A 358 -8.52 25.03 -4.45
C THR A 358 -8.66 23.52 -4.55
N TYR A 359 -9.21 22.91 -3.49
CA TYR A 359 -9.66 21.51 -3.53
C TYR A 359 -10.58 21.37 -4.75
N PRO A 360 -10.31 20.43 -5.67
CA PRO A 360 -10.34 19.00 -5.33
C PRO A 360 -9.33 18.18 -6.15
N LEU A 361 -8.21 17.77 -5.56
CA LEU A 361 -7.36 16.74 -6.14
C LEU A 361 -7.04 15.63 -5.16
#